data_AF-A0A6V7K8K9-F1
#
_entry.id   AF-A0A6V7K8K9-F1
#
_cell.length_a   1.000
_cell.length_b   1.000
_cell.length_c   1.000
_cell.angle_alpha   90.00
_cell.angle_beta   90.00
_cell.angle_gamma   90.00
#
_symmetry.space_group_name_H-M   'P 1'
#
loop_
_entity.id
_entity.type
_entity.pdbx_description
1 polymer ?
#
loop_
_entity_poly.entity_id
_entity_poly.type
_entity_poly.pdbx_seq_one_letter_code
_entity_poly.pdbx_strand_id
1 'polypeptide(L)' 'VCTGGKRKKDEISVDCLDFNKKILHTAWHPSENVVAVAATNNLFLFQDKL' A
#
# COMPACT_ATOMS: atom_id res chain seq x y z
N VAL A 1 -6.11 -2.43 23.20
CA VAL A 1 -5.43 -3.35 22.25
C VAL A 1 -6.52 -4.15 21.56
N CYS A 2 -6.79 -3.89 20.28
CA CYS A 2 -7.98 -4.43 19.61
C CYS A 2 -7.86 -5.95 19.43
N THR A 3 -8.47 -6.67 20.36
CA THR A 3 -8.65 -8.13 20.36
C THR A 3 -9.63 -8.54 19.26
N GLY A 4 -9.40 -9.70 18.67
CA GLY A 4 -9.98 -10.17 17.42
C GLY A 4 -11.50 -10.07 17.29
N GLY A 5 -11.92 -9.71 16.08
CA GLY A 5 -13.27 -9.85 15.57
C GLY A 5 -13.20 -9.83 14.05
N LYS A 6 -13.85 -10.80 13.38
CA LYS A 6 -13.96 -10.89 11.92
C LYS A 6 -14.48 -9.57 11.36
N ARG A 7 -13.58 -8.69 10.92
CA ARG A 7 -13.96 -7.40 10.35
C ARG A 7 -14.42 -7.60 8.91
N LYS A 8 -15.56 -6.98 8.57
CA LYS A 8 -15.93 -6.73 7.18
C LYS A 8 -14.72 -6.08 6.52
N LYS A 9 -14.31 -6.62 5.38
CA LYS A 9 -13.04 -6.33 4.69
C LYS A 9 -12.81 -4.83 4.40
N ASP A 10 -13.86 -4.03 4.50
CA ASP A 10 -13.91 -2.64 4.03
C ASP A 10 -13.71 -1.60 5.12
N GLU A 11 -13.65 -1.97 6.41
CA GLU A 11 -13.48 -1.00 7.50
C GLU A 11 -12.13 -1.16 8.21
N ILE A 12 -11.15 -0.39 7.73
CA ILE A 12 -9.84 -0.28 8.38
C ILE A 12 -9.98 0.72 9.54
N SER A 13 -10.03 0.20 10.76
CA SER A 13 -9.98 1.05 11.97
C SER A 13 -8.65 1.81 12.04
N VAL A 14 -8.71 3.06 12.50
CA VAL A 14 -7.54 3.93 12.72
C VAL A 14 -6.49 3.26 13.61
N ASP A 15 -6.93 2.48 14.60
CA ASP A 15 -6.05 1.75 15.53
C ASP A 15 -5.25 0.62 14.86
N CYS A 16 -5.58 0.28 13.62
CA CYS A 16 -4.93 -0.80 12.85
C CYS A 16 -3.99 -0.27 11.77
N LEU A 17 -3.83 1.04 11.65
CA LEU A 17 -2.88 1.67 10.76
C LEU A 17 -1.48 1.62 11.38
N ASP A 18 -0.53 1.07 10.63
CA ASP A 18 0.88 1.09 11.00
C ASP A 18 1.59 2.24 10.27
N PHE A 19 1.78 3.36 10.95
CA PHE A 19 2.41 4.56 10.39
C PHE A 19 3.90 4.37 10.05
N ASN A 20 4.55 3.30 10.52
CA ASN A 20 5.91 2.96 10.09
C ASN A 20 5.93 2.37 8.68
N LYS A 21 4.82 1.80 8.21
CA LYS A 21 4.64 1.29 6.84
C LYS A 21 4.10 2.35 5.89
N LYS A 22 4.70 3.54 5.95
CA LYS A 22 4.35 4.66 5.07
C LYS A 22 5.05 4.53 3.71
N ILE A 23 4.32 4.89 2.66
CA ILE A 23 4.87 5.09 1.32
C ILE A 23 5.23 6.56 1.20
N LEU A 24 6.51 6.87 1.01
CA LEU A 24 6.99 8.26 0.89
C LEU A 24 7.23 8.68 -0.55
N HIS A 25 7.58 7.71 -1.41
CA HIS A 25 7.95 7.98 -2.78
C HIS A 25 7.17 7.06 -3.71
N THR A 26 6.50 7.67 -4.67
CA THR A 26 5.76 7.02 -5.73
C THR A 26 6.08 7.70 -7.04
N ALA A 27 6.30 6.92 -8.10
CA ALA A 27 6.53 7.42 -9.43
C ALA A 27 5.61 6.70 -10.42
N TRP A 28 5.07 7.46 -11.38
CA TRP A 28 4.26 6.94 -12.47
C TRP A 28 5.04 7.08 -13.78
N HIS A 29 5.04 6.05 -14.61
CA HIS A 29 5.74 6.10 -15.90
C HIS A 29 4.99 7.00 -16.90
N PRO A 30 5.63 7.98 -17.56
CA PRO A 30 4.94 9.02 -18.31
C PRO A 30 4.14 8.53 -19.52
N SER A 31 4.47 7.35 -20.05
CA SER A 31 3.87 6.80 -21.27
C SER A 31 3.33 5.38 -21.13
N GLU A 32 3.57 4.72 -19.99
CA GLU A 32 3.18 3.31 -19.79
C GLU A 32 2.36 3.17 -18.52
N ASN A 33 1.50 2.16 -18.46
CA ASN A 33 0.69 1.86 -17.29
C ASN A 33 1.53 1.11 -16.23
N VAL A 34 2.58 1.78 -15.76
CA VAL A 34 3.52 1.27 -14.78
C VAL A 34 3.66 2.27 -13.63
N VAL A 35 3.56 1.78 -12.40
CA VAL A 35 3.67 2.55 -11.17
C VAL A 35 4.72 1.91 -10.27
N ALA A 36 5.71 2.70 -9.86
CA ALA A 36 6.71 2.31 -8.89
C ALA A 36 6.37 2.90 -7.51
N VAL A 37 6.34 2.04 -6.50
CA VAL A 37 6.00 2.40 -5.12
C VAL A 37 7.15 2.01 -4.20
N ALA A 38 7.81 2.99 -3.61
CA ALA A 38 8.86 2.76 -2.62
C ALA A 38 8.24 2.69 -1.23
N ALA A 39 8.30 1.50 -0.63
CA ALA A 39 8.12 1.32 0.80
C ALA A 39 9.47 1.48 1.52
N THR A 40 9.55 1.12 2.81
CA THR A 40 10.76 1.32 3.62
C THR A 40 11.99 0.62 3.06
N ASN A 41 11.89 -0.68 2.74
CA ASN A 41 13.01 -1.50 2.28
C ASN A 41 12.74 -2.21 0.94
N ASN A 42 11.55 -1.99 0.37
CA ASN A 42 11.08 -2.70 -0.80
C ASN A 42 10.63 -1.69 -1.85
N LEU A 43 10.95 -1.99 -3.10
CA LEU A 43 10.42 -1.30 -4.27
C LEU A 43 9.42 -2.22 -4.97
N PHE A 44 8.17 -1.79 -5.04
CA PHE A 44 7.12 -2.51 -5.75
C PHE A 44 6.90 -1.88 -7.12
N LEU A 45 6.88 -2.70 -8.16
CA LEU A 45 6.54 -2.30 -9.51
C LEU A 45 5.21 -2.92 -9.89
N PHE A 46 4.20 -2.07 -10.09
CA PHE A 46 2.91 -2.48 -10.61
C PHE A 46 2.85 -2.12 -12.07
N GLN A 47 2.59 -3.11 -12.91
CA GLN A 47 2.38 -2.93 -14.34
C GLN A 47 1.10 -3.63 -14.71
N ASP A 48 0.38 -3.08 -15.69
CA ASP A 48 -0.77 -3.77 -16.24
C ASP A 48 -0.34 -5.13 -16.82
N LYS A 49 -1.17 -6.16 -16.62
CA LYS A 49 -0.95 -7.46 -17.28
C LYS A 49 -1.71 -7.40 -18.59
N LEU A 50 -0.97 -7.41 -19.71
CA LEU A 50 -1.54 -7.73 -21.02
C LEU A 50 -2.31 -9.06 -20.97
#